data_AF-A0A5C7IPF5-F1
#
_entry.id   AF-A0A5C7IPF5-F1
#
_cell.length_a   1.000
_cell.length_b   1.000
_cell.length_c   1.000
_cell.angle_alpha   90.00
_cell.angle_beta   90.00
_cell.angle_gamma   90.00
#
_symmetry.space_group_name_H-M   'P 1'
#
loop_
_entity.id
_entity.type
_entity.pdbx_description
1 polymer ?
#
loop_
_entity_poly.entity_id
_entity_poly.type
_entity_poly.pdbx_seq_one_letter_code
_entity_poly.pdbx_strand_id
1 'polypeptide(L)'
;MDHMTEILVSCVVKILLGKLGSLSYQQVFFVWGFKKDLQKLETILSSIKAVLLDAEEQQLHNHQVRVWLEQLKDVCYDAEYVLDEFEVEALRRQVIIKHGSIPKKVCNFLSRPKSLAFHFKLGQKIKEIIKRLDEIAASRVQLSIPDKDHPVEGGLPGHLRTIFFPFYDVKPSQSFVESCVSRFPCLRMLEIRNSNIELLPKKLGNLRHLRYLHLGENNKMKKLPNSICKLQSLQTLSLEGCKELQELPRDVRYLISLRTFFLTTNQKRLLENGIGRLDSLRFLQISSCGNIEYIFEDIGGLKALRILMIVECPSLLSLPSGVKYLSSLENLCLWKCEKLNLNQGMEMEEIKDSTRPQLRTLSIGGLPLLVELPEWLLRCSANSLQWLGMKDCPNFMALPESLQILESLQVVRILDCPKLSSLPQDMHRLTALVELGIQRCLALSQRCIKGRGEDWPKISHVPKIYLDGNWIQSK
;
A
#
# COMPACT_ATOMS: atom_id res chain seq x y z
N MET A 1 37.69 20.77 -0.83
CA MET A 1 38.36 19.53 -0.39
C MET A 1 38.39 19.59 1.13
N ASP A 2 37.61 18.90 1.93
CA ASP A 2 36.51 17.96 1.73
C ASP A 2 35.47 18.26 2.83
N HIS A 3 34.20 18.48 2.47
CA HIS A 3 33.13 18.57 3.45
C HIS A 3 32.81 17.16 3.93
N MET A 4 33.36 16.83 5.09
CA MET A 4 33.13 15.61 5.83
C MET A 4 31.63 15.43 6.08
N THR A 5 31.00 14.54 5.32
CA THR A 5 29.62 14.13 5.55
C THR A 5 29.51 13.53 6.95
N GLU A 6 28.80 14.20 7.84
CA GLU A 6 28.47 13.66 9.16
C GLU A 6 27.60 12.41 8.99
N ILE A 7 28.06 11.27 9.52
CA ILE A 7 27.40 9.98 9.36
C ILE A 7 26.46 9.78 10.57
N LEU A 8 25.17 10.09 10.38
CA LEU A 8 24.14 9.93 11.41
C LEU A 8 23.48 8.55 11.34
N VAL A 9 24.26 7.51 11.66
CA VAL A 9 23.82 6.11 11.69
C VAL A 9 22.78 5.87 12.78
N SER A 10 22.84 6.63 13.87
CA SER A 10 21.92 6.58 15.00
C SER A 10 20.48 6.88 14.58
N CYS A 11 20.29 7.73 13.58
CA CYS A 11 18.98 7.99 12.99
C CYS A 11 18.43 6.75 12.26
N VAL A 12 19.25 6.09 11.45
CA VAL A 12 18.83 4.90 10.68
C VAL A 12 18.56 3.73 11.63
N VAL A 13 19.41 3.49 12.63
CA VAL A 13 19.20 2.45 13.65
C VAL A 13 17.92 2.70 14.46
N LYS A 14 17.61 3.96 14.82
CA LYS A 14 16.33 4.31 15.46
C LYS A 14 15.12 4.05 14.56
N ILE A 15 15.22 4.32 13.25
CA ILE A 15 14.16 4.03 12.27
C ILE A 15 13.95 2.51 12.17
N LEU A 16 15.02 1.73 12.06
CA LEU A 16 14.96 0.27 11.99
C LEU A 16 14.33 -0.32 13.26
N LEU A 17 14.75 0.12 14.44
CA LEU A 17 14.16 -0.31 15.71
C LEU A 17 12.68 0.09 15.83
N GLY A 18 12.31 1.29 15.37
CA GLY A 18 10.92 1.73 15.33
C GLY A 18 10.04 0.90 14.40
N LYS A 19 10.57 0.51 13.23
CA LYS A 19 9.92 -0.41 12.30
C LYS A 19 9.77 -1.80 12.93
N LEU A 20 10.83 -2.36 13.51
CA LEU A 20 10.81 -3.70 14.13
C LEU A 20 9.87 -3.78 15.35
N GLY A 21 9.79 -2.71 16.14
CA GLY A 21 8.95 -2.61 17.32
C GLY A 21 7.48 -2.30 17.05
N SER A 22 7.09 -2.02 15.79
CA SER A 22 5.71 -1.64 15.51
C SER A 22 4.75 -2.84 15.51
N LEU A 23 3.49 -2.59 15.93
CA LEU A 23 2.40 -3.57 15.88
C LEU A 23 2.16 -4.14 14.47
N SER A 24 2.41 -3.30 13.45
CA SER A 24 2.30 -3.65 12.03
C SER A 24 3.26 -4.77 11.63
N TYR A 25 4.49 -4.69 12.10
CA TYR A 25 5.53 -5.66 11.86
C TYR A 25 5.34 -6.90 12.77
N GLN A 26 5.05 -6.74 14.06
CA GLN A 26 4.86 -7.87 14.98
C GLN A 26 3.75 -8.86 14.56
N GLN A 27 2.64 -8.38 13.98
CA GLN A 27 1.53 -9.23 13.54
C GLN A 27 1.83 -9.98 12.23
N VAL A 28 2.51 -9.34 11.27
CA VAL A 28 2.82 -9.94 9.96
C VAL A 28 3.92 -11.00 10.08
N PHE A 29 4.89 -10.78 10.97
CA PHE A 29 6.00 -11.72 11.18
C PHE A 29 5.62 -13.00 11.92
N PHE A 30 4.61 -12.95 12.78
CA PHE A 30 4.03 -14.15 13.40
C PHE A 30 3.46 -15.11 12.35
N VAL A 31 2.90 -14.57 11.28
CA VAL A 31 2.28 -15.34 10.19
C VAL A 31 3.32 -15.94 9.22
N TRP A 32 4.52 -15.35 9.11
CA TRP A 32 5.55 -15.76 8.13
C TRP A 32 6.75 -16.50 8.72
N GLY A 33 6.80 -16.72 10.04
CA GLY A 33 7.83 -17.56 10.68
C GLY A 33 9.20 -16.91 10.86
N PHE A 34 9.36 -15.60 10.60
CA PHE A 34 10.64 -14.87 10.74
C PHE A 34 10.88 -14.26 12.13
N LYS A 35 10.01 -14.54 13.10
CA LYS A 35 10.03 -13.93 14.44
C LYS A 35 11.41 -13.98 15.12
N LYS A 36 12.11 -15.12 15.03
CA LYS A 36 13.43 -15.30 15.66
C LYS A 36 14.51 -14.45 15.01
N ASP A 37 14.53 -14.37 13.68
CA ASP A 37 15.53 -13.59 12.94
C ASP A 37 15.39 -12.09 13.26
N LEU A 38 14.15 -11.59 13.39
CA LEU A 38 13.91 -10.17 13.65
C LEU A 38 14.11 -9.77 15.11
N GLN A 39 13.79 -10.66 16.05
CA GLN A 39 14.18 -10.46 17.46
C GLN A 39 15.70 -10.37 17.58
N LYS A 40 16.43 -11.20 16.83
CA LYS A 40 17.89 -11.12 16.77
C LYS A 40 18.35 -9.78 16.16
N LEU A 41 17.74 -9.36 15.06
CA LEU A 41 18.01 -8.04 14.44
C LEU A 41 17.76 -6.88 15.41
N GLU A 42 16.64 -6.88 16.12
CA GLU A 42 16.28 -5.88 17.14
C GLU A 42 17.27 -5.86 18.30
N THR A 43 17.72 -7.04 18.75
CA THR A 43 18.72 -7.18 19.83
C THR A 43 20.06 -6.57 19.42
N ILE A 44 20.53 -6.87 18.20
CA ILE A 44 21.79 -6.35 17.68
C ILE A 44 21.71 -4.83 17.51
N LEU A 45 20.65 -4.32 16.87
CA LEU A 45 20.46 -2.89 16.67
C LEU A 45 20.31 -2.13 17.99
N SER A 46 19.68 -2.72 19.01
CA SER A 46 19.58 -2.13 20.36
C SER A 46 20.95 -2.05 21.04
N SER A 47 21.77 -3.09 20.89
CA SER A 47 23.14 -3.12 21.44
C SER A 47 24.05 -2.09 20.76
N ILE A 48 23.85 -1.88 19.45
CA ILE A 48 24.57 -0.86 18.68
C ILE A 48 24.06 0.55 19.02
N LYS A 49 22.76 0.74 19.25
CA LYS A 49 22.16 2.02 19.65
C LYS A 49 22.75 2.57 20.95
N ALA A 50 23.07 1.71 21.91
CA ALA A 50 23.61 2.12 23.20
C ALA A 50 24.93 2.90 23.08
N VAL A 51 25.76 2.56 22.10
CA VAL A 51 27.11 3.12 21.91
C VAL A 51 27.20 4.15 20.77
N LEU A 52 26.09 4.33 20.05
CA LEU A 52 26.08 5.04 18.77
C LEU A 52 26.29 6.54 18.91
N LEU A 53 25.79 7.13 20.00
CA LEU A 53 25.98 8.56 20.27
C LEU A 53 27.46 8.87 20.54
N ASP A 54 28.10 8.10 21.42
CA ASP A 54 29.52 8.28 21.73
C ASP A 54 30.41 7.99 20.52
N ALA A 55 30.07 6.98 19.72
CA ALA A 55 30.77 6.68 18.48
C ALA A 55 30.66 7.83 17.46
N GLU A 56 29.46 8.40 17.30
CA GLU A 56 29.23 9.53 16.39
C GLU A 56 30.00 10.79 16.82
N GLU A 57 30.14 11.05 18.11
CA GLU A 57 30.98 12.16 18.60
C GLU A 57 32.48 11.92 18.37
N GLN A 58 32.93 10.67 18.51
CA GLN A 58 34.33 10.30 18.33
C GLN A 58 34.76 10.19 16.86
N GLN A 59 33.84 10.18 15.90
CA GLN A 59 34.14 10.00 14.47
C GLN A 59 35.07 11.08 13.87
N LEU A 60 35.08 12.28 14.46
CA LEU A 60 35.90 13.40 14.02
C LEU A 60 37.38 13.24 14.41
N HIS A 61 37.65 12.45 15.44
CA HIS A 61 38.98 12.34 16.06
C HIS A 61 39.54 10.90 16.02
N ASN A 62 38.71 9.90 15.69
CA ASN A 62 39.11 8.51 15.61
C ASN A 62 38.71 7.90 14.25
N HIS A 63 39.73 7.69 13.41
CA HIS A 63 39.54 7.13 12.07
C HIS A 63 38.92 5.72 12.08
N GLN A 64 39.26 4.88 13.07
CA GLN A 64 38.70 3.53 13.17
C GLN A 64 37.20 3.57 13.51
N VAL A 65 36.78 4.50 14.39
CA VAL A 65 35.36 4.73 14.71
C VAL A 65 34.60 5.24 13.48
N ARG A 66 35.20 6.12 12.68
CA ARG A 66 34.60 6.60 11.43
C ARG A 66 34.38 5.48 10.42
N VAL A 67 35.38 4.61 10.19
CA VAL A 67 35.25 3.45 9.29
C VAL A 67 34.17 2.48 9.79
N TRP A 68 34.12 2.27 11.11
CA TRP A 68 33.08 1.45 11.74
C TRP A 68 31.67 2.02 11.53
N LEU A 69 31.49 3.34 11.66
CA LEU A 69 30.21 4.01 11.38
C LEU A 69 29.83 3.98 9.88
N GLU A 70 30.80 4.08 8.96
CA GLU A 70 30.54 3.95 7.51
C GLU A 70 30.02 2.54 7.17
N GLN A 71 30.65 1.49 7.69
CA GLN A 71 30.20 0.11 7.51
C GLN A 71 28.82 -0.13 8.11
N LEU A 72 28.58 0.40 9.31
CA LEU A 72 27.29 0.27 9.97
C LEU A 72 26.18 0.99 9.19
N LYS A 73 26.46 2.18 8.64
CA LYS A 73 25.53 2.94 7.80
C LYS A 73 25.08 2.15 6.57
N ASP A 74 26.01 1.52 5.88
CA ASP A 74 25.71 0.75 4.67
C ASP A 74 24.78 -0.43 4.98
N VAL A 75 25.08 -1.19 6.04
CA VAL A 75 24.23 -2.31 6.46
C VAL A 75 22.85 -1.82 6.94
N CYS A 76 22.79 -0.66 7.60
CA CYS A 76 21.52 -0.08 8.03
C CYS A 76 20.64 0.40 6.87
N TYR A 77 21.22 0.91 5.77
CA TYR A 77 20.44 1.25 4.57
C TYR A 77 19.92 0.02 3.84
N ASP A 78 20.73 -1.04 3.75
CA ASP A 78 20.28 -2.33 3.21
C ASP A 78 19.13 -2.90 4.05
N ALA A 79 19.24 -2.80 5.39
CA ALA A 79 18.19 -3.18 6.32
C ALA A 79 16.92 -2.34 6.13
N GLU A 80 17.06 -1.03 5.94
CA GLU A 80 15.94 -0.12 5.75
C GLU A 80 15.18 -0.44 4.46
N TYR A 81 15.90 -0.67 3.35
CA TYR A 81 15.33 -1.06 2.07
C TYR A 81 14.58 -2.39 2.14
N VAL A 82 15.15 -3.39 2.83
CA VAL A 82 14.53 -4.70 3.02
C VAL A 82 13.31 -4.62 3.92
N LEU A 83 13.36 -3.81 4.98
CA LEU A 83 12.20 -3.56 5.83
C LEU A 83 11.13 -2.74 5.10
N ASP A 84 11.46 -1.76 4.26
CA ASP A 84 10.48 -1.02 3.44
C ASP A 84 9.76 -1.93 2.43
N GLU A 85 10.51 -2.83 1.77
CA GLU A 85 9.95 -3.88 0.91
C GLU A 85 8.97 -4.77 1.71
N PHE A 86 9.27 -4.99 2.99
CA PHE A 86 8.40 -5.70 3.93
C PHE A 86 7.19 -4.86 4.35
N GLU A 87 7.35 -3.56 4.61
CA GLU A 87 6.31 -2.63 5.04
C GLU A 87 5.23 -2.47 3.98
N VAL A 88 5.62 -2.37 2.72
CA VAL A 88 4.69 -2.25 1.59
C VAL A 88 3.77 -3.48 1.53
N GLU A 89 4.31 -4.68 1.72
CA GLU A 89 3.50 -5.91 1.72
C GLU A 89 2.75 -6.11 3.06
N ALA A 90 3.30 -5.64 4.18
CA ALA A 90 2.67 -5.65 5.49
C ALA A 90 1.50 -4.66 5.58
N LEU A 91 1.62 -3.47 5.00
CA LEU A 91 0.57 -2.44 4.86
C LEU A 91 -0.50 -2.91 3.87
N ARG A 92 -0.10 -3.52 2.74
CA ARG A 92 -1.04 -4.21 1.84
C ARG A 92 -1.88 -5.27 2.57
N ARG A 93 -1.32 -5.94 3.58
CA ARG A 93 -2.05 -6.87 4.47
C ARG A 93 -2.75 -6.21 5.64
N GLN A 94 -2.29 -5.08 6.15
CA GLN A 94 -2.94 -4.38 7.26
C GLN A 94 -4.13 -3.54 6.84
N VAL A 95 -4.15 -2.99 5.63
CA VAL A 95 -5.37 -2.46 5.02
C VAL A 95 -6.45 -3.55 4.98
N ILE A 96 -6.05 -4.82 4.86
CA ILE A 96 -6.94 -5.99 4.94
C ILE A 96 -7.34 -6.34 6.38
N ILE A 97 -6.50 -6.04 7.39
CA ILE A 97 -6.68 -6.43 8.81
C ILE A 97 -7.36 -5.33 9.66
N LYS A 98 -7.06 -4.04 9.45
CA LYS A 98 -7.53 -2.91 10.30
C LYS A 98 -8.96 -2.44 9.99
N HIS A 99 -9.52 -2.71 8.80
CA HIS A 99 -10.85 -2.22 8.37
C HIS A 99 -11.95 -3.30 8.31
N GLY A 100 -11.86 -4.37 9.12
CA GLY A 100 -12.96 -5.34 9.22
C GLY A 100 -12.92 -6.26 10.44
N SER A 101 -14.10 -6.64 10.93
CA SER A 101 -14.32 -7.67 11.97
C SER A 101 -14.02 -9.10 11.50
N ILE A 102 -13.44 -9.29 10.31
CA ILE A 102 -13.21 -10.59 9.67
C ILE A 102 -11.79 -10.71 9.08
N PRO A 103 -10.70 -10.50 9.86
CA PRO A 103 -9.35 -10.33 9.30
C PRO A 103 -8.80 -11.58 8.61
N LYS A 104 -9.07 -12.78 9.16
CA LYS A 104 -8.54 -14.04 8.62
C LYS A 104 -9.10 -14.43 7.24
N LYS A 105 -10.36 -14.05 6.94
CA LYS A 105 -11.04 -14.52 5.71
C LYS A 105 -10.69 -13.67 4.47
N VAL A 106 -10.47 -12.37 4.64
CA VAL A 106 -10.11 -11.46 3.53
C VAL A 106 -8.63 -11.58 3.16
N CYS A 107 -7.73 -11.77 4.14
CA CYS A 107 -6.32 -12.05 3.86
C CYS A 107 -6.15 -13.32 3.02
N ASN A 108 -6.87 -14.39 3.34
CA ASN A 108 -6.83 -15.64 2.57
C ASN A 108 -7.39 -15.46 1.16
N PHE A 109 -8.38 -14.59 0.98
CA PHE A 109 -9.01 -14.31 -0.31
C PHE A 109 -8.07 -13.59 -1.29
N LEU A 110 -7.26 -12.64 -0.83
CA LEU A 110 -6.36 -11.85 -1.69
C LEU A 110 -4.95 -12.44 -1.86
N SER A 111 -4.60 -13.50 -1.13
CA SER A 111 -3.26 -14.11 -1.16
C SER A 111 -3.06 -14.99 -2.40
N ARG A 112 -2.13 -14.62 -3.30
CA ARG A 112 -1.60 -15.47 -4.39
C ARG A 112 -0.55 -16.48 -3.89
N PRO A 113 -0.39 -17.65 -4.56
CA PRO A 113 0.70 -18.61 -4.29
C PRO A 113 2.13 -18.13 -4.62
N LYS A 114 2.30 -17.02 -5.36
CA LYS A 114 3.63 -16.46 -5.69
C LYS A 114 4.35 -15.81 -4.50
N SER A 115 3.76 -15.83 -3.30
CA SER A 115 4.34 -15.17 -2.13
C SER A 115 5.45 -15.99 -1.45
N LEU A 116 5.47 -17.33 -1.53
CA LEU A 116 6.49 -18.14 -0.84
C LEU A 116 7.92 -17.90 -1.35
N ALA A 117 8.11 -17.79 -2.67
CA ALA A 117 9.42 -17.48 -3.25
C ALA A 117 9.89 -16.05 -2.90
N PHE A 118 8.95 -15.10 -2.86
CA PHE A 118 9.21 -13.73 -2.41
C PHE A 118 9.54 -13.68 -0.91
N HIS A 119 8.79 -14.39 -0.05
CA HIS A 119 9.04 -14.50 1.38
C HIS A 119 10.37 -15.19 1.68
N PHE A 120 10.70 -16.27 0.95
CA PHE A 120 11.99 -16.95 1.06
C PHE A 120 13.14 -16.00 0.68
N LYS A 121 13.02 -15.29 -0.44
CA LYS A 121 14.02 -14.29 -0.87
C LYS A 121 14.21 -13.19 0.17
N LEU A 122 13.12 -12.69 0.76
CA LEU A 122 13.16 -11.64 1.77
C LEU A 122 13.76 -12.13 3.09
N GLY A 123 13.46 -13.38 3.49
CA GLY A 123 14.07 -14.04 4.64
C GLY A 123 15.58 -14.24 4.49
N GLN A 124 16.06 -14.59 3.30
CA GLN A 124 17.50 -14.68 3.02
C GLN A 124 18.19 -13.31 3.15
N LYS A 125 17.56 -12.23 2.65
CA LYS A 125 18.09 -10.87 2.81
C LYS A 125 18.20 -10.46 4.28
N ILE A 126 17.19 -10.74 5.10
CA ILE A 126 17.22 -10.44 6.55
C ILE A 126 18.35 -11.19 7.25
N LYS A 127 18.57 -12.47 6.93
CA LYS A 127 19.67 -13.26 7.50
C LYS A 127 21.04 -12.72 7.13
N GLU A 128 21.21 -12.25 5.90
CA GLU A 128 22.44 -11.60 5.45
C GLU A 128 22.70 -10.29 6.20
N ILE A 129 21.66 -9.47 6.43
CA ILE A 129 21.75 -8.25 7.23
C ILE A 129 22.16 -8.57 8.68
N ILE A 130 21.53 -9.56 9.31
CA ILE A 130 21.84 -9.98 10.68
C ILE A 130 23.30 -10.39 10.79
N LYS A 131 23.81 -11.18 9.83
CA LYS A 131 25.20 -11.62 9.80
C LYS A 131 26.16 -10.43 9.73
N ARG A 132 25.93 -9.50 8.80
CA ARG A 132 26.77 -8.30 8.64
C ARG A 132 26.72 -7.39 9.87
N LEU A 133 25.56 -7.24 10.52
CA LEU A 133 25.45 -6.48 11.77
C LEU A 133 26.12 -7.15 12.95
N ASP A 134 26.04 -8.48 13.08
CA ASP A 134 26.77 -9.25 14.10
C ASP A 134 28.29 -9.06 13.95
N GLU A 135 28.80 -9.11 12.72
CA GLU A 135 30.23 -8.89 12.42
C GLU A 135 30.68 -7.46 12.81
N ILE A 136 29.88 -6.45 12.52
CA ILE A 136 30.13 -5.04 12.90
C ILE A 136 30.01 -4.86 14.42
N ALA A 137 29.06 -5.52 15.08
CA ALA A 137 28.91 -5.47 16.53
C ALA A 137 30.11 -6.13 17.24
N ALA A 138 30.67 -7.20 16.68
CA ALA A 138 31.83 -7.89 17.23
C ALA A 138 33.14 -7.09 17.07
N SER A 139 33.32 -6.37 15.96
CA SER A 139 34.51 -5.53 15.76
C SER A 139 34.57 -4.34 16.73
N ARG A 140 33.44 -3.99 17.37
CA ARG A 140 33.35 -2.97 18.43
C ARG A 140 34.28 -3.23 19.62
N VAL A 141 34.53 -4.48 20.00
CA VAL A 141 35.37 -4.82 21.18
C VAL A 141 36.80 -4.27 21.03
N GLN A 142 37.21 -3.97 19.80
CA GLN A 142 38.52 -3.38 19.49
C GLN A 142 38.51 -1.84 19.57
N LEU A 143 37.33 -1.21 19.75
CA LEU A 143 37.13 0.25 19.81
C LEU A 143 36.80 0.64 21.28
N SER A 144 37.75 1.28 21.96
CA SER A 144 37.62 1.67 23.38
C SER A 144 36.70 2.90 23.57
N ILE A 145 35.37 2.72 23.55
CA ILE A 145 34.37 3.78 23.75
C ILE A 145 33.80 3.70 25.18
N PRO A 146 33.95 4.73 26.05
CA PRO A 146 33.42 4.71 27.41
C PRO A 146 32.03 5.36 27.54
N ASP A 147 31.11 4.70 28.26
CA ASP A 147 29.78 5.21 28.65
C ASP A 147 29.90 6.42 29.61
N LYS A 148 29.33 7.58 29.26
CA LYS A 148 29.05 8.66 30.24
C LYS A 148 27.72 9.38 29.96
N ASP A 149 26.83 9.34 30.95
CA ASP A 149 25.59 10.10 31.01
C ASP A 149 25.85 11.60 31.23
N HIS A 150 25.42 12.46 30.29
CA HIS A 150 25.24 13.89 30.51
C HIS A 150 23.85 14.36 30.03
N PRO A 151 23.21 15.33 30.72
CA PRO A 151 21.87 15.78 30.40
C PRO A 151 21.87 16.73 29.19
N VAL A 152 20.95 16.49 28.25
CA VAL A 152 20.85 17.19 26.97
C VAL A 152 20.02 18.48 27.11
N GLU A 153 20.71 19.63 27.14
CA GLU A 153 20.21 20.87 26.55
C GLU A 153 20.89 21.05 25.19
N GLY A 154 20.16 20.91 24.08
CA GLY A 154 20.76 20.99 22.74
C GLY A 154 19.73 21.17 21.64
N GLY A 155 19.76 22.32 20.97
CA GLY A 155 18.91 22.62 19.82
C GLY A 155 19.14 21.66 18.64
N LEU A 156 18.05 21.15 18.07
CA LEU A 156 18.05 20.26 16.91
C LEU A 156 18.83 20.86 15.71
N PRO A 157 19.71 20.08 15.04
CA PRO A 157 20.57 20.54 13.95
C PRO A 157 19.77 20.92 12.68
N GLY A 158 20.22 21.97 11.98
CA GLY A 158 19.59 22.54 10.78
C GLY A 158 19.59 21.64 9.53
N HIS A 159 20.02 20.39 9.63
CA HIS A 159 20.12 19.42 8.54
C HIS A 159 19.21 18.20 8.71
N LEU A 160 18.28 18.24 9.66
CA LEU A 160 17.31 17.18 9.91
C LEU A 160 16.53 16.84 8.63
N ARG A 161 16.55 15.56 8.24
CA ARG A 161 15.91 15.04 7.01
C ARG A 161 14.64 14.24 7.27
N THR A 162 14.46 13.71 8.47
CA THR A 162 13.35 12.82 8.80
C THR A 162 12.75 13.22 10.14
N ILE A 163 11.44 13.43 10.16
CA ILE A 163 10.63 13.53 11.37
C ILE A 163 9.55 12.46 11.24
N PHE A 164 9.60 11.49 12.14
CA PHE A 164 8.70 10.34 12.19
C PHE A 164 8.31 10.04 13.63
N PHE A 165 7.05 9.63 13.83
CA PHE A 165 6.50 9.33 15.15
C PHE A 165 6.20 7.82 15.24
N PRO A 166 7.03 7.03 15.91
CA PRO A 166 6.87 5.58 15.95
C PRO A 166 5.68 5.10 16.79
N PHE A 167 5.08 5.98 17.60
CA PHE A 167 3.97 5.66 18.49
C PHE A 167 2.74 6.50 18.16
N TYR A 168 1.57 5.85 18.11
CA TYR A 168 0.27 6.50 17.81
C TYR A 168 -0.17 7.54 18.85
N ASP A 169 0.42 7.49 20.05
CA ASP A 169 0.09 8.39 21.15
C ASP A 169 0.81 9.75 21.07
N VAL A 170 1.84 9.85 20.23
CA VAL A 170 2.58 11.11 20.04
C VAL A 170 1.81 11.96 19.05
N LYS A 171 1.17 13.01 19.57
CA LYS A 171 0.39 13.98 18.79
C LYS A 171 1.19 15.27 18.68
N PRO A 172 1.91 15.53 17.56
CA PRO A 172 2.64 16.78 17.42
C PRO A 172 1.67 17.97 17.47
N SER A 173 2.00 18.98 18.27
CA SER A 173 1.21 20.20 18.32
C SER A 173 1.37 21.01 17.03
N GLN A 174 0.44 21.94 16.78
CA GLN A 174 0.58 22.87 15.66
C GLN A 174 1.86 23.71 15.75
N SER A 175 2.23 24.19 16.95
CA SER A 175 3.47 24.93 17.19
C SER A 175 4.73 24.10 16.90
N PHE A 176 4.69 22.80 17.18
CA PHE A 176 5.77 21.88 16.82
C PHE A 176 5.92 21.79 15.30
N VAL A 177 4.82 21.62 14.57
CA VAL A 177 4.84 21.55 13.10
C VAL A 177 5.36 22.86 12.49
N GLU A 178 4.93 24.01 13.00
CA GLU A 178 5.41 25.33 12.57
C GLU A 178 6.92 25.50 12.77
N SER A 179 7.42 25.06 13.94
CA SER A 179 8.85 25.07 14.28
C SER A 179 9.64 24.15 13.35
N CYS A 180 9.15 22.93 13.12
CA CYS A 180 9.81 21.95 12.25
C CYS A 180 9.97 22.45 10.82
N VAL A 181 8.87 22.94 10.25
CA VAL A 181 8.83 23.46 8.88
C VAL A 181 9.72 24.70 8.72
N SER A 182 9.91 25.49 9.79
CA SER A 182 10.75 26.69 9.75
C SER A 182 12.24 26.40 9.96
N ARG A 183 12.58 25.41 10.80
CA ARG A 183 13.97 25.12 11.20
C ARG A 183 14.68 24.12 10.30
N PHE A 184 13.95 23.27 9.59
CA PHE A 184 14.53 22.15 8.84
C PHE A 184 14.16 22.19 7.35
N PRO A 185 14.74 23.13 6.57
CA PRO A 185 14.43 23.27 5.14
C PRO A 185 14.84 22.05 4.29
N CYS A 186 15.73 21.21 4.82
CA CYS A 186 16.24 20.00 4.16
C CYS A 186 15.41 18.73 4.44
N LEU A 187 14.24 18.85 5.09
CA LEU A 187 13.37 17.71 5.37
C LEU A 187 13.00 16.96 4.09
N ARG A 188 13.09 15.63 4.17
CA ARG A 188 12.72 14.65 3.13
C ARG A 188 11.52 13.82 3.56
N MET A 189 11.35 13.56 4.85
CA MET A 189 10.24 12.81 5.40
C MET A 189 9.65 13.55 6.59
N LEU A 190 8.34 13.76 6.55
CA LEU A 190 7.58 14.41 7.60
C LEU A 190 6.28 13.65 7.84
N GLU A 191 6.19 13.04 9.01
CA GLU A 191 4.97 12.43 9.50
C GLU A 191 4.30 13.34 10.53
N ILE A 192 3.00 13.52 10.38
CA ILE A 192 2.15 14.34 11.23
C ILE A 192 0.80 13.60 11.35
N ARG A 193 0.78 12.43 11.99
CA ARG A 193 -0.45 11.65 12.18
C ARG A 193 -1.19 12.05 13.44
N ASN A 194 -2.52 11.94 13.43
CA ASN A 194 -3.36 12.03 14.63
C ASN A 194 -3.09 13.30 15.49
N SER A 195 -2.82 14.43 14.84
CA SER A 195 -2.20 15.60 15.48
C SER A 195 -3.18 16.72 15.86
N ASN A 196 -4.50 16.48 15.76
CA ASN A 196 -5.55 17.50 15.95
C ASN A 196 -5.34 18.79 15.13
N ILE A 197 -4.55 18.74 14.04
CA ILE A 197 -4.22 19.91 13.24
C ILE A 197 -5.41 20.32 12.39
N GLU A 198 -5.79 21.58 12.49
CA GLU A 198 -6.86 22.17 11.68
C GLU A 198 -6.32 22.78 10.38
N LEU A 199 -5.13 23.39 10.46
CA LEU A 199 -4.47 24.09 9.35
C LEU A 199 -2.96 23.79 9.33
N LEU A 200 -2.43 23.44 8.16
CA LEU A 200 -0.99 23.31 7.97
C LEU A 200 -0.35 24.68 7.64
N PRO A 201 0.86 24.96 8.15
CA PRO A 201 1.53 26.22 7.90
C PRO A 201 1.87 26.38 6.42
N LYS A 202 1.64 27.58 5.86
CA LYS A 202 1.97 27.89 4.44
C LYS A 202 3.44 27.63 4.10
N LYS A 203 4.34 27.80 5.08
CA LYS A 203 5.78 27.52 4.96
C LYS A 203 6.08 26.06 4.62
N LEU A 204 5.14 25.12 4.76
CA LEU A 204 5.32 23.71 4.39
C LEU A 204 5.78 23.56 2.94
N GLY A 205 5.27 24.41 2.04
CA GLY A 205 5.68 24.44 0.64
C GLY A 205 7.13 24.85 0.38
N ASN A 206 7.88 25.29 1.40
CA ASN A 206 9.30 25.62 1.29
C ASN A 206 10.21 24.39 1.44
N LEU A 207 9.67 23.25 1.89
CA LEU A 207 10.42 22.00 2.07
C LEU A 207 10.68 21.32 0.71
N ARG A 208 11.47 21.95 -0.18
CA ARG A 208 11.66 21.52 -1.58
C ARG A 208 12.28 20.12 -1.72
N HIS A 209 12.91 19.61 -0.67
CA HIS A 209 13.48 18.27 -0.61
C HIS A 209 12.50 17.20 -0.10
N LEU A 210 11.29 17.58 0.32
CA LEU A 210 10.31 16.67 0.89
C LEU A 210 9.87 15.65 -0.15
N ARG A 211 9.99 14.36 0.20
CA ARG A 211 9.63 13.19 -0.60
C ARG A 211 8.46 12.44 0.01
N TYR A 212 8.30 12.49 1.33
CA TYR A 212 7.25 11.80 2.04
C TYR A 212 6.55 12.76 3.02
N LEU A 213 5.23 12.87 2.86
CA LEU A 213 4.38 13.65 3.75
C LEU A 213 3.16 12.80 4.15
N HIS A 214 3.07 12.47 5.43
CA HIS A 214 1.95 11.73 5.96
C HIS A 214 1.16 12.58 6.96
N LEU A 215 -0.09 12.89 6.60
CA LEU A 215 -1.00 13.74 7.37
C LEU A 215 -2.22 12.97 7.88
N GLY A 216 -2.20 11.64 7.79
CA GLY A 216 -3.37 10.84 8.09
C GLY A 216 -3.87 10.94 9.53
N GLU A 217 -5.14 10.60 9.71
CA GLU A 217 -5.89 10.70 10.97
C GLU A 217 -5.99 12.12 11.57
N ASN A 218 -5.69 13.17 10.80
CA ASN A 218 -6.02 14.54 11.20
C ASN A 218 -7.48 14.86 10.88
N ASN A 219 -8.39 14.31 11.70
CA ASN A 219 -9.83 14.41 11.50
C ASN A 219 -10.39 15.84 11.56
N LYS A 220 -9.66 16.83 12.08
CA LYS A 220 -10.11 18.24 12.13
C LYS A 220 -9.63 19.08 10.94
N MET A 221 -8.74 18.54 10.11
CA MET A 221 -8.17 19.28 8.99
C MET A 221 -9.21 19.49 7.89
N LYS A 222 -9.63 20.73 7.68
CA LYS A 222 -10.63 21.07 6.67
C LYS A 222 -10.05 21.38 5.31
N LYS A 223 -8.81 21.88 5.24
CA LYS A 223 -8.14 22.27 3.99
C LYS A 223 -6.65 22.00 4.03
N LEU A 224 -6.09 21.67 2.88
CA LEU A 224 -4.64 21.73 2.65
C LEU A 224 -4.24 23.11 2.12
N PRO A 225 -3.10 23.68 2.54
CA PRO A 225 -2.62 24.92 1.96
C PRO A 225 -2.18 24.68 0.51
N ASN A 226 -2.56 25.58 -0.42
CA ASN A 226 -2.12 25.50 -1.83
C ASN A 226 -0.59 25.50 -1.99
N SER A 227 0.17 25.96 -0.99
CA SER A 227 1.64 25.91 -1.03
C SER A 227 2.18 24.47 -1.04
N ILE A 228 1.39 23.45 -0.67
CA ILE A 228 1.79 22.04 -0.79
C ILE A 228 2.12 21.67 -2.24
N CYS A 229 1.47 22.30 -3.22
CA CYS A 229 1.72 22.07 -4.65
C CYS A 229 3.11 22.55 -5.12
N LYS A 230 3.87 23.27 -4.28
CA LYS A 230 5.28 23.64 -4.55
C LYS A 230 6.25 22.48 -4.28
N LEU A 231 5.80 21.40 -3.65
CA LEU A 231 6.61 20.24 -3.28
C LEU A 231 6.83 19.30 -4.48
N GLN A 232 7.56 19.77 -5.48
CA GLN A 232 7.79 19.03 -6.74
C GLN A 232 8.59 17.73 -6.55
N SER A 233 9.33 17.59 -5.45
CA SER A 233 10.07 16.38 -5.08
C SER A 233 9.20 15.34 -4.32
N LEU A 234 7.95 15.69 -3.98
CA LEU A 234 7.09 14.83 -3.17
C LEU A 234 6.72 13.56 -3.94
N GLN A 235 6.99 12.41 -3.33
CA GLN A 235 6.75 11.09 -3.91
C GLN A 235 5.55 10.40 -3.25
N THR A 236 5.32 10.66 -1.96
CA THR A 236 4.20 10.11 -1.21
C THR A 236 3.47 11.22 -0.46
N LEU A 237 2.17 11.29 -0.70
CA LEU A 237 1.24 12.11 0.07
C LEU A 237 0.17 11.20 0.66
N SER A 238 0.04 11.18 1.98
CA SER A 238 -1.04 10.47 2.66
C SER A 238 -1.95 11.42 3.40
N LEU A 239 -3.25 11.39 3.05
CA LEU A 239 -4.36 12.06 3.70
C LEU A 239 -5.36 11.05 4.27
N GLU A 240 -4.92 9.81 4.50
CA GLU A 240 -5.76 8.72 4.97
C GLU A 240 -6.42 9.08 6.30
N GLY A 241 -7.74 8.93 6.41
CA GLY A 241 -8.47 9.26 7.62
C GLY A 241 -8.63 10.76 7.88
N CYS A 242 -8.30 11.66 6.95
CA CYS A 242 -8.66 13.09 7.05
C CYS A 242 -10.15 13.31 6.70
N LYS A 243 -11.06 12.82 7.55
CA LYS A 243 -12.50 12.71 7.25
C LYS A 243 -13.23 14.04 7.03
N GLU A 244 -12.72 15.14 7.60
CA GLU A 244 -13.31 16.48 7.46
C GLU A 244 -12.67 17.32 6.34
N LEU A 245 -11.79 16.76 5.51
CA LEU A 245 -11.12 17.50 4.45
C LEU A 245 -12.14 17.94 3.37
N GLN A 246 -12.41 19.23 3.26
CA GLN A 246 -13.45 19.80 2.39
C GLN A 246 -12.92 20.27 1.02
N GLU A 247 -11.61 20.46 0.87
CA GLU A 247 -11.02 20.95 -0.38
C GLU A 247 -9.59 20.40 -0.55
N LEU A 248 -9.36 19.66 -1.64
CA LEU A 248 -8.02 19.41 -2.18
C LEU A 248 -7.45 20.69 -2.82
N PRO A 249 -6.12 20.88 -2.79
CA PRO A 249 -5.51 22.07 -3.36
C PRO A 249 -5.72 22.10 -4.88
N ARG A 250 -5.93 23.31 -5.44
CA ARG A 250 -6.38 23.48 -6.84
C ARG A 250 -5.36 23.08 -7.89
N ASP A 251 -4.09 23.07 -7.53
CA ASP A 251 -2.98 22.87 -8.46
C ASP A 251 -2.21 21.57 -8.17
N VAL A 252 -2.90 20.46 -7.83
CA VAL A 252 -2.22 19.17 -7.56
C VAL A 252 -1.32 18.71 -8.71
N ARG A 253 -1.62 19.13 -9.95
CA ARG A 253 -0.79 18.93 -11.15
C ARG A 253 0.69 19.27 -11.02
N TYR A 254 1.08 20.15 -10.07
CA TYR A 254 2.49 20.51 -9.87
C TYR A 254 3.27 19.51 -9.00
N LEU A 255 2.61 18.51 -8.40
CA LEU A 255 3.27 17.43 -7.66
C LEU A 255 3.85 16.37 -8.62
N ILE A 256 4.68 16.80 -9.57
CA ILE A 256 5.13 16.02 -10.73
C ILE A 256 5.88 14.71 -10.38
N SER A 257 6.46 14.63 -9.18
CA SER A 257 7.16 13.42 -8.70
C SER A 257 6.26 12.47 -7.90
N LEU A 258 4.98 12.80 -7.69
CA LEU A 258 4.09 12.04 -6.83
C LEU A 258 3.86 10.64 -7.42
N ARG A 259 4.17 9.62 -6.64
CA ARG A 259 4.04 8.20 -7.01
C ARG A 259 2.92 7.51 -6.25
N THR A 260 2.66 7.95 -5.03
CA THR A 260 1.70 7.34 -4.13
C THR A 260 0.83 8.41 -3.51
N PHE A 261 -0.48 8.26 -3.65
CA PHE A 261 -1.47 9.16 -3.07
C PHE A 261 -2.57 8.39 -2.34
N PHE A 262 -2.70 8.65 -1.04
CA PHE A 262 -3.82 8.17 -0.22
C PHE A 262 -4.74 9.33 0.10
N LEU A 263 -6.04 9.16 -0.16
CA LEU A 263 -7.04 10.19 -0.04
C LEU A 263 -8.23 9.73 0.78
N THR A 264 -8.50 10.45 1.86
CA THR A 264 -9.82 10.54 2.48
C THR A 264 -10.28 11.99 2.39
N THR A 265 -11.54 12.21 2.03
CA THR A 265 -12.10 13.56 1.86
C THR A 265 -13.59 13.57 2.21
N ASN A 266 -14.05 14.73 2.66
CA ASN A 266 -15.46 15.06 2.87
C ASN A 266 -16.10 15.68 1.61
N GLN A 267 -15.33 15.84 0.53
CA GLN A 267 -15.84 16.39 -0.72
C GLN A 267 -16.88 15.49 -1.36
N LYS A 268 -17.95 16.13 -1.84
CA LYS A 268 -18.99 15.49 -2.63
C LYS A 268 -18.50 15.09 -4.04
N ARG A 269 -17.67 15.93 -4.65
CA ARG A 269 -17.12 15.73 -6.00
C ARG A 269 -15.66 16.14 -6.05
N LEU A 270 -14.84 15.32 -6.71
CA LEU A 270 -13.46 15.65 -7.05
C LEU A 270 -13.40 16.02 -8.53
N LEU A 271 -13.59 17.31 -8.84
CA LEU A 271 -13.50 17.82 -10.21
C LEU A 271 -12.06 17.88 -10.72
N GLU A 272 -11.88 18.26 -11.99
CA GLU A 272 -10.60 18.40 -12.71
C GLU A 272 -9.63 19.37 -12.00
N ASN A 273 -8.92 18.86 -10.99
CA ASN A 273 -7.87 19.59 -10.28
C ASN A 273 -6.49 19.34 -10.90
N GLY A 274 -6.47 18.76 -12.12
CA GLY A 274 -5.27 18.39 -12.84
C GLY A 274 -4.60 17.13 -12.28
N ILE A 275 -5.34 16.22 -11.63
CA ILE A 275 -4.78 14.93 -11.19
C ILE A 275 -4.27 14.15 -12.40
N GLY A 276 -4.95 14.26 -13.55
CA GLY A 276 -4.61 13.57 -14.79
C GLY A 276 -3.24 13.93 -15.34
N ARG A 277 -2.60 14.99 -14.83
CA ARG A 277 -1.23 15.41 -15.19
C ARG A 277 -0.15 14.87 -14.26
N LEU A 278 -0.50 14.02 -13.29
CA LEU A 278 0.47 13.37 -12.41
C LEU A 278 1.11 12.17 -13.12
N ASP A 279 2.01 12.44 -14.07
CA ASP A 279 2.63 11.45 -14.94
C ASP A 279 3.45 10.38 -14.19
N SER A 280 3.87 10.68 -12.94
CA SER A 280 4.61 9.75 -12.09
C SER A 280 3.72 8.88 -11.18
N LEU A 281 2.41 9.13 -11.11
CA LEU A 281 1.53 8.50 -10.12
C LEU A 281 1.32 7.03 -10.45
N ARG A 282 1.66 6.14 -9.51
CA ARG A 282 1.61 4.69 -9.66
C ARG A 282 0.55 4.05 -8.76
N PHE A 283 0.25 4.66 -7.63
CA PHE A 283 -0.70 4.18 -6.65
C PHE A 283 -1.65 5.29 -6.22
N LEU A 284 -2.95 5.05 -6.39
CA LEU A 284 -4.01 5.93 -5.93
C LEU A 284 -4.99 5.12 -5.08
N GLN A 285 -5.17 5.52 -3.83
CA GLN A 285 -6.22 5.00 -2.96
C GLN A 285 -7.16 6.13 -2.54
N ILE A 286 -8.45 5.92 -2.77
CA ILE A 286 -9.54 6.76 -2.27
C ILE A 286 -10.30 5.90 -1.27
N SER A 287 -10.20 6.23 0.01
CA SER A 287 -10.76 5.40 1.07
C SER A 287 -11.53 6.16 2.14
N SER A 288 -12.61 5.53 2.61
CA SER A 288 -13.45 6.01 3.71
C SER A 288 -14.05 7.40 3.44
N CYS A 289 -14.42 7.66 2.19
CA CYS A 289 -15.05 8.92 1.76
C CYS A 289 -16.59 8.78 1.80
N GLY A 290 -17.21 9.21 2.90
CA GLY A 290 -18.65 9.02 3.12
C GLY A 290 -19.56 9.78 2.14
N ASN A 291 -19.11 10.94 1.65
CA ASN A 291 -19.92 11.87 0.86
C ASN A 291 -19.58 11.91 -0.63
N ILE A 292 -18.53 11.20 -1.06
CA ILE A 292 -18.06 11.29 -2.45
C ILE A 292 -19.05 10.60 -3.39
N GLU A 293 -19.55 11.32 -4.39
CA GLU A 293 -20.43 10.80 -5.44
C GLU A 293 -19.68 10.61 -6.77
N TYR A 294 -18.67 11.46 -7.04
CA TYR A 294 -17.88 11.47 -8.27
C TYR A 294 -16.41 11.73 -7.94
N ILE A 295 -15.51 10.91 -8.50
CA ILE A 295 -14.06 11.09 -8.40
C ILE A 295 -13.51 11.86 -9.62
N PHE A 296 -12.20 11.89 -9.80
CA PHE A 296 -11.53 12.70 -10.83
C PHE A 296 -11.94 12.33 -12.27
N GLU A 297 -12.57 13.26 -12.99
CA GLU A 297 -12.95 13.06 -14.40
C GLU A 297 -11.70 12.95 -15.32
N ASP A 298 -10.63 13.68 -15.00
CA ASP A 298 -9.36 13.65 -15.74
C ASP A 298 -8.46 12.45 -15.39
N ILE A 299 -8.96 11.43 -14.65
CA ILE A 299 -8.17 10.25 -14.25
C ILE A 299 -7.52 9.53 -15.44
N GLY A 300 -8.14 9.58 -16.62
CA GLY A 300 -7.62 8.95 -17.84
C GLY A 300 -6.25 9.47 -18.29
N GLY A 301 -5.82 10.62 -17.78
CA GLY A 301 -4.48 11.16 -17.99
C GLY A 301 -3.37 10.43 -17.22
N LEU A 302 -3.70 9.65 -16.18
CA LEU A 302 -2.72 8.97 -15.31
C LEU A 302 -2.04 7.76 -15.99
N LYS A 303 -1.17 8.00 -16.97
CA LYS A 303 -0.58 6.96 -17.82
C LYS A 303 0.37 6.00 -17.10
N ALA A 304 0.88 6.36 -15.92
CA ALA A 304 1.73 5.50 -15.10
C ALA A 304 1.01 4.78 -13.95
N LEU A 305 -0.30 4.99 -13.78
CA LEU A 305 -1.05 4.43 -12.66
C LEU A 305 -1.13 2.92 -12.78
N ARG A 306 -0.64 2.20 -11.77
CA ARG A 306 -0.61 0.73 -11.71
C ARG A 306 -1.67 0.16 -10.79
N ILE A 307 -2.02 0.91 -9.73
CA ILE A 307 -2.94 0.45 -8.70
C ILE A 307 -3.96 1.55 -8.42
N LEU A 308 -5.24 1.20 -8.59
CA LEU A 308 -6.38 2.02 -8.21
C LEU A 308 -7.20 1.26 -7.16
N MET A 309 -7.33 1.85 -5.98
CA MET A 309 -8.14 1.33 -4.89
C MET A 309 -9.21 2.33 -4.50
N ILE A 310 -10.46 1.88 -4.47
CA ILE A 310 -11.60 2.63 -3.96
C ILE A 310 -12.29 1.77 -2.91
N VAL A 311 -12.25 2.21 -1.66
CA VAL A 311 -12.63 1.39 -0.50
C VAL A 311 -13.49 2.22 0.45
N GLU A 312 -14.64 1.70 0.90
CA GLU A 312 -15.51 2.39 1.86
C GLU A 312 -15.96 3.78 1.36
N CYS A 313 -16.42 3.84 0.11
CA CYS A 313 -17.01 5.04 -0.49
C CYS A 313 -18.49 4.77 -0.78
N PRO A 314 -19.38 4.73 0.24
CA PRO A 314 -20.75 4.24 0.10
C PRO A 314 -21.62 5.12 -0.80
N SER A 315 -21.28 6.41 -0.94
CA SER A 315 -22.03 7.37 -1.76
C SER A 315 -21.57 7.43 -3.23
N LEU A 316 -20.49 6.74 -3.60
CA LEU A 316 -19.93 6.81 -4.95
C LEU A 316 -20.91 6.22 -5.95
N LEU A 317 -21.29 6.99 -6.97
CA LEU A 317 -22.33 6.62 -7.92
C LEU A 317 -21.76 5.88 -9.14
N SER A 318 -20.66 6.36 -9.69
CA SER A 318 -20.00 5.79 -10.86
C SER A 318 -18.49 5.94 -10.80
N LEU A 319 -17.79 5.20 -11.66
CA LEU A 319 -16.40 5.48 -12.00
C LEU A 319 -16.36 6.46 -13.18
N PRO A 320 -15.38 7.37 -13.25
CA PRO A 320 -15.19 8.25 -14.41
C PRO A 320 -14.81 7.40 -15.62
N SER A 321 -15.30 7.78 -16.81
CA SER A 321 -15.08 7.05 -18.06
C SER A 321 -13.59 6.91 -18.41
N GLY A 322 -12.77 7.86 -17.93
CA GLY A 322 -11.31 7.90 -18.02
C GLY A 322 -10.60 6.63 -17.52
N VAL A 323 -11.21 5.84 -16.62
CA VAL A 323 -10.64 4.58 -16.11
C VAL A 323 -10.35 3.58 -17.25
N LYS A 324 -11.14 3.61 -18.32
CA LYS A 324 -10.96 2.76 -19.52
C LYS A 324 -9.71 3.10 -20.35
N TYR A 325 -9.02 4.21 -20.05
CA TYR A 325 -7.83 4.69 -20.77
C TYR A 325 -6.54 4.62 -19.92
N LEU A 326 -6.59 3.95 -18.77
CA LEU A 326 -5.46 3.77 -17.87
C LEU A 326 -4.57 2.61 -18.35
N SER A 327 -3.76 2.85 -19.38
CA SER A 327 -2.97 1.83 -20.08
C SER A 327 -1.97 1.06 -19.21
N SER A 328 -1.50 1.62 -18.09
CA SER A 328 -0.59 0.95 -17.14
C SER A 328 -1.30 0.30 -15.95
N LEU A 329 -2.64 0.35 -15.88
CA LEU A 329 -3.36 -0.13 -14.70
C LEU A 329 -3.31 -1.66 -14.63
N GLU A 330 -2.73 -2.17 -13.54
CA GLU A 330 -2.55 -3.59 -13.29
C GLU A 330 -3.50 -4.12 -12.21
N ASN A 331 -3.89 -3.29 -11.23
CA ASN A 331 -4.68 -3.73 -10.10
C ASN A 331 -5.83 -2.75 -9.84
N LEU A 332 -7.06 -3.26 -9.93
CA LEU A 332 -8.27 -2.52 -9.61
C LEU A 332 -8.95 -3.18 -8.40
N CYS A 333 -9.18 -2.39 -7.36
CA CYS A 333 -9.81 -2.81 -6.12
C CYS A 333 -11.00 -1.90 -5.79
N LEU A 334 -12.20 -2.48 -5.70
CA LEU A 334 -13.45 -1.78 -5.44
C LEU A 334 -14.18 -2.45 -4.29
N TRP A 335 -14.21 -1.82 -3.11
CA TRP A 335 -14.74 -2.43 -1.90
C TRP A 335 -15.69 -1.52 -1.14
N LYS A 336 -16.81 -2.07 -0.68
CA LYS A 336 -17.81 -1.37 0.15
C LYS A 336 -18.22 -0.02 -0.46
N CYS A 337 -18.63 -0.05 -1.73
CA CYS A 337 -19.13 1.12 -2.46
C CYS A 337 -20.60 0.87 -2.82
N GLU A 338 -21.49 1.11 -1.86
CA GLU A 338 -22.87 0.61 -1.90
C GLU A 338 -23.70 1.13 -3.09
N LYS A 339 -23.53 2.41 -3.44
CA LYS A 339 -24.24 3.03 -4.56
C LYS A 339 -23.51 2.94 -5.90
N LEU A 340 -22.37 2.25 -5.96
CA LEU A 340 -21.54 2.24 -7.17
C LEU A 340 -22.17 1.38 -8.26
N ASN A 341 -22.54 2.03 -9.36
CA ASN A 341 -22.92 1.39 -10.61
C ASN A 341 -21.73 1.40 -11.59
N LEU A 342 -21.18 0.21 -11.86
CA LEU A 342 -20.02 0.05 -12.75
C LEU A 342 -20.32 0.18 -14.24
N ASN A 343 -21.60 0.18 -14.62
CA ASN A 343 -22.02 0.33 -16.02
C ASN A 343 -22.39 1.78 -16.36
N GLN A 344 -22.65 2.62 -15.37
CA GLN A 344 -23.08 4.00 -15.58
C GLN A 344 -21.97 4.84 -16.23
N GLY A 345 -22.28 5.48 -17.37
CA GLY A 345 -21.32 6.33 -18.10
C GLY A 345 -20.22 5.54 -18.82
N MET A 346 -20.37 4.22 -18.95
CA MET A 346 -19.37 3.33 -19.53
C MET A 346 -19.75 2.88 -20.95
N GLU A 347 -20.07 3.82 -21.84
CA GLU A 347 -20.32 3.52 -23.26
C GLU A 347 -19.04 2.97 -23.93
N MET A 348 -19.19 1.91 -24.72
CA MET A 348 -18.08 1.23 -25.39
C MET A 348 -17.92 1.81 -26.79
N GLU A 349 -16.97 2.73 -26.96
CA GLU A 349 -16.47 3.13 -28.27
C GLU A 349 -15.38 2.16 -28.75
N GLU A 350 -15.01 2.21 -30.03
CA GLU A 350 -13.87 1.47 -30.59
C GLU A 350 -12.55 1.99 -30.00
N ILE A 351 -12.21 1.56 -28.79
CA ILE A 351 -10.94 1.90 -28.14
C ILE A 351 -9.83 1.12 -28.85
N LYS A 352 -8.86 1.81 -29.48
CA LYS A 352 -7.64 1.20 -30.02
C LYS A 352 -6.95 0.35 -28.93
N ASP A 353 -6.56 -0.88 -29.25
CA ASP A 353 -6.04 -1.85 -28.25
C ASP A 353 -4.86 -1.33 -27.41
N SER A 354 -4.03 -0.43 -27.96
CA SER A 354 -2.85 0.13 -27.26
C SER A 354 -3.16 1.11 -26.13
N THR A 355 -4.42 1.53 -25.94
CA THR A 355 -4.82 2.48 -24.90
C THR A 355 -5.60 1.84 -23.75
N ARG A 356 -5.86 0.52 -23.82
CA ARG A 356 -6.65 -0.21 -22.81
C ARG A 356 -5.79 -0.57 -21.59
N PRO A 357 -6.38 -0.66 -20.39
CA PRO A 357 -5.76 -1.24 -19.21
C PRO A 357 -5.17 -2.62 -19.45
N GLN A 358 -4.22 -3.00 -18.60
CA GLN A 358 -3.61 -4.34 -18.61
C GLN A 358 -3.78 -4.98 -17.23
N LEU A 359 -5.05 -5.07 -16.79
CA LEU A 359 -5.40 -5.51 -15.46
C LEU A 359 -4.90 -6.94 -15.23
N ARG A 360 -4.09 -7.13 -14.20
CA ARG A 360 -3.64 -8.43 -13.70
C ARG A 360 -4.51 -8.94 -12.55
N THR A 361 -5.05 -8.01 -11.76
CA THR A 361 -5.89 -8.30 -10.60
C THR A 361 -7.12 -7.42 -10.61
N LEU A 362 -8.29 -8.04 -10.50
CA LEU A 362 -9.57 -7.38 -10.25
C LEU A 362 -10.12 -7.92 -8.93
N SER A 363 -10.35 -7.03 -7.97
CA SER A 363 -10.99 -7.36 -6.71
C SER A 363 -12.20 -6.46 -6.48
N ILE A 364 -13.36 -7.09 -6.33
CA ILE A 364 -14.63 -6.42 -6.11
C ILE A 364 -15.27 -7.00 -4.85
N GLY A 365 -15.82 -6.14 -3.98
CA GLY A 365 -16.70 -6.63 -2.94
C GLY A 365 -17.53 -5.60 -2.20
N GLY A 366 -18.60 -6.03 -1.54
CA GLY A 366 -19.54 -5.11 -0.91
C GLY A 366 -20.17 -4.15 -1.93
N LEU A 367 -20.51 -4.66 -3.13
CA LEU A 367 -21.21 -3.93 -4.19
C LEU A 367 -22.61 -4.52 -4.38
N PRO A 368 -23.64 -4.02 -3.69
CA PRO A 368 -25.00 -4.58 -3.73
C PRO A 368 -25.73 -4.26 -5.03
N LEU A 369 -25.31 -3.27 -5.82
CA LEU A 369 -25.90 -2.98 -7.14
C LEU A 369 -25.29 -3.82 -8.28
N LEU A 370 -24.23 -4.58 -8.00
CA LEU A 370 -23.57 -5.40 -9.02
C LEU A 370 -24.40 -6.66 -9.30
N VAL A 371 -25.03 -6.70 -10.47
CA VAL A 371 -25.81 -7.84 -10.95
C VAL A 371 -24.97 -8.80 -11.80
N GLU A 372 -24.08 -8.26 -12.62
CA GLU A 372 -23.19 -8.98 -13.53
C GLU A 372 -21.89 -8.18 -13.69
N LEU A 373 -20.79 -8.82 -14.11
CA LEU A 373 -19.53 -8.13 -14.39
C LEU A 373 -19.65 -7.31 -15.69
N PRO A 374 -19.32 -6.00 -15.67
CA PRO A 374 -19.31 -5.14 -16.85
C PRO A 374 -18.44 -5.66 -17.99
N GLU A 375 -18.95 -5.57 -19.23
CA GLU A 375 -18.21 -6.01 -20.42
C GLU A 375 -16.90 -5.25 -20.62
N TRP A 376 -16.88 -3.96 -20.29
CA TRP A 376 -15.67 -3.13 -20.41
C TRP A 376 -14.52 -3.66 -19.53
N LEU A 377 -14.79 -4.18 -18.33
CA LEU A 377 -13.76 -4.76 -17.46
C LEU A 377 -13.14 -6.01 -18.08
N LEU A 378 -13.95 -6.82 -18.74
CA LEU A 378 -13.51 -8.06 -19.39
C LEU A 378 -12.70 -7.75 -20.65
N ARG A 379 -13.22 -6.86 -21.51
CA ARG A 379 -12.52 -6.44 -22.74
C ARG A 379 -11.21 -5.73 -22.45
N CYS A 380 -11.13 -4.92 -21.40
CA CYS A 380 -9.90 -4.27 -20.96
C CYS A 380 -8.92 -5.23 -20.25
N SER A 381 -9.23 -6.52 -20.11
CA SER A 381 -8.37 -7.43 -19.35
C SER A 381 -8.25 -8.84 -19.95
N ALA A 382 -8.79 -9.07 -21.15
CA ALA A 382 -8.81 -10.35 -21.86
C ALA A 382 -7.48 -11.11 -21.80
N ASN A 383 -6.36 -10.44 -22.14
CA ASN A 383 -5.07 -11.12 -22.25
C ASN A 383 -4.17 -10.96 -21.01
N SER A 384 -4.60 -10.22 -19.99
CA SER A 384 -3.75 -9.84 -18.86
C SER A 384 -4.28 -10.26 -17.49
N LEU A 385 -5.61 -10.47 -17.36
CA LEU A 385 -6.22 -10.78 -16.07
C LEU A 385 -5.78 -12.14 -15.61
N GLN A 386 -5.21 -12.20 -14.41
CA GLN A 386 -4.70 -13.41 -13.80
C GLN A 386 -5.46 -13.74 -12.52
N TRP A 387 -6.07 -12.75 -11.87
CA TRP A 387 -6.75 -12.92 -10.60
C TRP A 387 -8.08 -12.13 -10.55
N LEU A 388 -9.22 -12.82 -10.52
CA LEU A 388 -10.58 -12.27 -10.35
C LEU A 388 -11.23 -12.65 -9.00
N GLY A 389 -11.26 -11.71 -8.06
CA GLY A 389 -11.88 -11.90 -6.75
C GLY A 389 -13.17 -11.13 -6.56
N MET A 390 -14.25 -11.83 -6.25
CA MET A 390 -15.53 -11.25 -5.84
C MET A 390 -15.93 -11.65 -4.42
N LYS A 391 -16.31 -10.69 -3.58
CA LYS A 391 -16.79 -10.96 -2.22
C LYS A 391 -18.02 -10.14 -1.85
N ASP A 392 -19.02 -10.74 -1.21
CA ASP A 392 -20.12 -9.99 -0.57
C ASP A 392 -20.85 -9.10 -1.58
N CYS A 393 -21.26 -9.70 -2.70
CA CYS A 393 -22.08 -9.08 -3.73
C CYS A 393 -23.46 -9.74 -3.71
N PRO A 394 -24.39 -9.27 -2.86
CA PRO A 394 -25.64 -9.98 -2.56
C PRO A 394 -26.58 -10.13 -3.75
N ASN A 395 -26.52 -9.20 -4.73
CA ASN A 395 -27.35 -9.24 -5.94
C ASN A 395 -26.64 -9.76 -7.19
N PHE A 396 -25.40 -10.23 -7.07
CA PHE A 396 -24.65 -10.76 -8.21
C PHE A 396 -25.25 -12.10 -8.66
N MET A 397 -25.78 -12.13 -9.89
CA MET A 397 -26.57 -13.25 -10.40
C MET A 397 -25.79 -14.16 -11.35
N ALA A 398 -24.90 -13.58 -12.17
CA ALA A 398 -24.19 -14.33 -13.21
C ALA A 398 -22.79 -13.80 -13.47
N LEU A 399 -21.88 -14.72 -13.79
CA LEU A 399 -20.68 -14.40 -14.55
C LEU A 399 -21.05 -14.41 -16.05
N PRO A 400 -20.59 -13.42 -16.84
CA PRO A 400 -20.89 -13.35 -18.27
C PRO A 400 -20.25 -14.49 -19.07
N GLU A 401 -20.89 -14.92 -20.17
CA GLU A 401 -20.32 -15.91 -21.10
C GLU A 401 -19.05 -15.41 -21.80
N SER A 402 -18.84 -14.10 -21.86
CA SER A 402 -17.60 -13.49 -22.36
C SER A 402 -16.41 -13.70 -21.42
N LEU A 403 -16.58 -14.29 -20.22
CA LEU A 403 -15.48 -14.61 -19.31
C LEU A 403 -14.41 -15.52 -19.97
N GLN A 404 -14.81 -16.30 -20.98
CA GLN A 404 -13.92 -17.16 -21.76
C GLN A 404 -12.79 -16.42 -22.49
N ILE A 405 -12.91 -15.10 -22.69
CA ILE A 405 -11.85 -14.29 -23.32
C ILE A 405 -10.65 -14.07 -22.40
N LEU A 406 -10.76 -14.40 -21.10
CA LEU A 406 -9.73 -14.18 -20.09
C LEU A 406 -8.69 -15.31 -20.08
N GLU A 407 -7.95 -15.48 -21.18
CA GLU A 407 -7.04 -16.62 -21.39
C GLU A 407 -5.92 -16.70 -20.34
N SER A 408 -5.53 -15.56 -19.75
CA SER A 408 -4.49 -15.46 -18.71
C SER A 408 -4.99 -15.77 -17.30
N LEU A 409 -6.28 -16.06 -17.10
CA LEU A 409 -6.91 -16.13 -15.78
C LEU A 409 -6.45 -17.37 -15.02
N GLN A 410 -5.74 -17.15 -13.90
CA GLN A 410 -5.13 -18.22 -13.10
C GLN A 410 -5.93 -18.55 -11.84
N VAL A 411 -6.61 -17.55 -11.27
CA VAL A 411 -7.34 -17.68 -10.02
C VAL A 411 -8.71 -17.04 -10.19
N VAL A 412 -9.74 -17.73 -9.69
CA VAL A 412 -11.08 -17.18 -9.47
C VAL A 412 -11.48 -17.53 -8.04
N ARG A 413 -11.90 -16.54 -7.24
CA ARG A 413 -12.46 -16.78 -5.92
C ARG A 413 -13.70 -15.92 -5.76
N ILE A 414 -14.76 -16.58 -5.35
CA ILE A 414 -16.08 -16.00 -5.18
C ILE A 414 -16.54 -16.37 -3.77
N LEU A 415 -16.86 -15.35 -2.98
CA LEU A 415 -17.17 -15.49 -1.58
C LEU A 415 -18.44 -14.71 -1.23
N ASP A 416 -19.42 -15.30 -0.56
CA ASP A 416 -20.62 -14.54 -0.14
C ASP A 416 -21.37 -13.89 -1.32
N CYS A 417 -21.55 -14.62 -2.42
CA CYS A 417 -22.41 -14.20 -3.53
C CYS A 417 -23.60 -15.17 -3.62
N PRO A 418 -24.67 -14.97 -2.81
CA PRO A 418 -25.74 -15.96 -2.63
C PRO A 418 -26.66 -16.13 -3.85
N LYS A 419 -26.84 -15.09 -4.67
CA LYS A 419 -27.67 -15.15 -5.89
C LYS A 419 -26.95 -15.72 -7.11
N LEU A 420 -25.63 -15.89 -7.04
CA LEU A 420 -24.88 -16.50 -8.12
C LEU A 420 -25.26 -17.98 -8.20
N SER A 421 -25.93 -18.36 -9.28
CA SER A 421 -26.58 -19.66 -9.39
C SER A 421 -25.88 -20.62 -10.33
N SER A 422 -25.06 -20.16 -11.28
CA SER A 422 -24.36 -21.04 -12.23
C SER A 422 -23.04 -20.46 -12.73
N LEU A 423 -22.21 -21.31 -13.33
CA LEU A 423 -21.00 -20.92 -14.06
C LEU A 423 -21.25 -20.81 -15.59
N PRO A 424 -20.49 -19.96 -16.32
CA PRO A 424 -20.54 -19.87 -17.78
C PRO A 424 -20.26 -21.22 -18.46
N GLN A 425 -20.85 -21.46 -19.64
CA GLN A 425 -20.71 -22.73 -20.35
C GLN A 425 -19.26 -23.00 -20.80
N ASP A 426 -18.58 -21.96 -21.27
CA ASP A 426 -17.24 -22.03 -21.85
C ASP A 426 -16.10 -21.96 -20.81
N MET A 427 -16.37 -22.20 -19.52
CA MET A 427 -15.33 -22.22 -18.46
C MET A 427 -14.18 -23.20 -18.73
N HIS A 428 -14.44 -24.27 -19.47
CA HIS A 428 -13.43 -25.26 -19.89
C HIS A 428 -12.35 -24.66 -20.80
N ARG A 429 -12.60 -23.51 -21.44
CA ARG A 429 -11.62 -22.79 -22.28
C ARG A 429 -10.59 -22.02 -21.48
N LEU A 430 -10.83 -21.78 -20.19
CA LEU A 430 -9.89 -21.14 -19.28
C LEU A 430 -8.80 -22.14 -18.87
N THR A 431 -7.93 -22.48 -19.81
CA THR A 431 -6.88 -23.50 -19.64
C THR A 431 -5.77 -23.07 -18.67
N ALA A 432 -5.57 -21.77 -18.48
CA ALA A 432 -4.63 -21.23 -17.50
C ALA A 432 -5.17 -21.25 -16.06
N LEU A 433 -6.44 -21.60 -15.84
CA LEU A 433 -7.08 -21.55 -14.53
C LEU A 433 -6.51 -22.63 -13.60
N VAL A 434 -5.74 -22.19 -12.62
CA VAL A 434 -5.07 -23.06 -11.64
C VAL A 434 -5.92 -23.27 -10.41
N GLU A 435 -6.66 -22.25 -9.98
CA GLU A 435 -7.41 -22.27 -8.73
C GLU A 435 -8.81 -21.66 -8.88
N LEU A 436 -9.82 -22.41 -8.44
CA LEU A 436 -11.20 -21.95 -8.26
C LEU A 436 -11.63 -22.09 -6.80
N GLY A 437 -11.95 -20.98 -6.15
CA GLY A 437 -12.48 -20.96 -4.79
C GLY A 437 -13.92 -20.47 -4.76
N ILE A 438 -14.86 -21.28 -4.30
CA ILE A 438 -16.26 -20.89 -4.09
C ILE A 438 -16.60 -21.14 -2.63
N GLN A 439 -17.14 -20.13 -1.96
CA GLN A 439 -17.44 -20.19 -0.53
C GLN A 439 -18.67 -19.35 -0.20
N ARG A 440 -19.60 -19.90 0.56
CA ARG A 440 -20.86 -19.25 0.94
C ARG A 440 -21.66 -18.75 -0.28
N CYS A 441 -21.66 -19.55 -1.34
CA CYS A 441 -22.47 -19.33 -2.56
C CYS A 441 -23.37 -20.56 -2.75
N LEU A 442 -24.43 -20.68 -1.94
CA LEU A 442 -25.16 -21.95 -1.75
C LEU A 442 -25.60 -22.60 -3.08
N ALA A 443 -26.26 -21.85 -3.97
CA ALA A 443 -26.75 -22.37 -5.25
C ALA A 443 -25.61 -22.83 -6.16
N LEU A 444 -24.60 -21.97 -6.38
CA LEU A 444 -23.42 -22.32 -7.18
C LEU A 444 -22.65 -23.50 -6.60
N SER A 445 -22.53 -23.56 -5.27
CA SER A 445 -21.69 -24.56 -4.62
C SER A 445 -22.25 -25.97 -4.81
N GLN A 446 -23.57 -26.13 -4.75
CA GLN A 446 -24.24 -27.40 -5.06
C GLN A 446 -23.98 -27.87 -6.49
N ARG A 447 -23.98 -26.95 -7.46
CA ARG A 447 -23.71 -27.27 -8.87
C ARG A 447 -22.24 -27.57 -9.16
N CYS A 448 -21.32 -27.14 -8.30
CA CYS A 448 -19.88 -27.38 -8.45
C CYS A 448 -19.38 -28.64 -7.73
N ILE A 449 -20.28 -29.44 -7.12
CA ILE A 449 -19.90 -30.66 -6.39
C ILE A 449 -19.25 -31.67 -7.34
N LYS A 450 -18.09 -32.17 -6.94
CA LYS A 450 -17.30 -33.16 -7.69
C LYS A 450 -18.10 -34.39 -8.09
N GLY A 451 -18.19 -34.64 -9.40
CA GLY A 451 -18.79 -35.85 -9.99
C GLY A 451 -20.31 -35.91 -9.98
N ARG A 452 -21.01 -34.91 -9.42
CA ARG A 452 -22.49 -34.91 -9.34
C ARG A 452 -23.12 -33.57 -9.73
N GLY A 453 -22.44 -32.46 -9.48
CA GLY A 453 -22.96 -31.13 -9.76
C GLY A 453 -23.01 -30.83 -11.25
N GLU A 454 -24.06 -30.14 -11.69
CA GLU A 454 -24.28 -29.80 -13.10
C GLU A 454 -23.17 -28.93 -13.72
N ASP A 455 -22.51 -28.10 -12.91
CA ASP A 455 -21.40 -27.25 -13.36
C ASP A 455 -20.03 -27.91 -13.15
N TRP A 456 -19.97 -29.12 -12.55
CA TRP A 456 -18.72 -29.85 -12.38
C TRP A 456 -17.96 -30.10 -13.69
N PRO A 457 -18.60 -30.54 -14.80
CA PRO A 457 -17.90 -30.74 -16.07
C PRO A 457 -17.17 -29.48 -16.56
N LYS A 458 -17.74 -28.29 -16.27
CA LYS A 458 -17.22 -26.98 -16.67
C LYS A 458 -15.91 -26.60 -15.97
N ILE A 459 -15.63 -27.18 -14.81
CA ILE A 459 -14.48 -26.83 -13.95
C ILE A 459 -13.57 -28.02 -13.62
N SER A 460 -13.90 -29.22 -14.11
CA SER A 460 -13.18 -30.45 -13.79
C SER A 460 -11.69 -30.43 -14.20
N HIS A 461 -11.32 -29.58 -15.16
CA HIS A 461 -9.94 -29.35 -15.61
C HIS A 461 -9.10 -28.54 -14.61
N VAL A 462 -9.71 -27.78 -13.69
CA VAL A 462 -9.01 -26.88 -12.77
C VAL A 462 -8.27 -27.68 -11.69
N PRO A 463 -6.93 -27.58 -11.56
CA PRO A 463 -6.15 -28.41 -10.64
C PRO A 463 -6.52 -28.25 -9.15
N LYS A 464 -6.90 -27.05 -8.73
CA LYS A 464 -7.21 -26.72 -7.32
C LYS A 464 -8.60 -26.13 -7.20
N ILE A 465 -9.52 -26.87 -6.57
CA ILE A 465 -10.90 -26.42 -6.37
C ILE A 465 -11.22 -26.47 -4.88
N TYR A 466 -11.49 -25.29 -4.32
CA TYR A 466 -11.91 -25.11 -2.94
C TYR A 466 -13.40 -24.77 -2.90
N LEU A 467 -14.18 -25.57 -2.19
CA LEU A 467 -15.62 -25.43 -2.08
C LEU A 467 -16.04 -25.44 -0.60
N ASP A 468 -16.65 -24.34 -0.13
CA ASP A 468 -17.31 -24.24 1.19
C ASP A 468 -16.53 -24.77 2.41
N GLY A 469 -15.21 -24.57 2.42
CA GLY A 469 -14.36 -25.02 3.54
C GLY A 469 -13.41 -26.16 3.19
N ASN A 470 -13.60 -26.81 2.04
CA ASN A 470 -12.93 -28.06 1.70
C ASN A 470 -12.28 -28.01 0.31
N TRP A 471 -11.09 -28.60 0.17
CA TRP A 471 -10.51 -28.87 -1.14
C TRP A 471 -11.15 -30.11 -1.74
N ILE A 472 -11.97 -29.96 -2.78
CA ILE A 472 -12.59 -31.09 -3.50
C ILE A 472 -11.71 -31.59 -4.65
N GLN A 473 -10.74 -30.79 -5.06
CA GLN A 473 -9.69 -31.13 -6.02
C GLN A 473 -8.40 -30.41 -5.64
N SER A 474 -7.29 -31.14 -5.57
CA SER A 474 -5.96 -30.61 -5.29
C SER A 474 -4.94 -31.53 -5.96
N LYS A 475 -4.56 -31.18 -7.20
CA LYS A 475 -3.54 -31.88 -7.99
C LYS A 475 -2.28 -31.02 -8.14
#